data_AF-A0A7C5SEA7-F1
#
_entry.id   AF-A0A7C5SEA7-F1
#
_cell.length_a   1.000
_cell.length_b   1.000
_cell.length_c   1.000
_cell.angle_alpha   90.00
_cell.angle_beta   90.00
_cell.angle_gamma   90.00
#
_symmetry.space_group_name_H-M   'P 1'
#
loop_
_entity.id
_entity.type
_entity.pdbx_description
1 polymer ?
#
loop_
_entity_poly.entity_id
_entity_poly.type
_entity_poly.pdbx_seq_one_letter_code
_entity_poly.pdbx_strand_id
1 'polypeptide(L)' 'MALKSYKPITPGQRGLILVDRSHLHKGGPVKALTEGLTKTGG' A
#
# COMPACT_ATOMS: atom_id res chain seq x y z
N MET A 1 -8.39 -8.01 6.71
CA MET A 1 -7.32 -7.87 5.71
C MET A 1 -6.82 -9.26 5.37
N ALA A 2 -6.99 -9.69 4.13
CA ALA A 2 -6.38 -10.93 3.66
C ALA A 2 -4.94 -10.66 3.19
N LEU A 3 -4.09 -11.67 3.26
CA LEU A 3 -2.75 -11.60 2.65
C LEU A 3 -2.84 -12.04 1.19
N LYS A 4 -2.20 -11.29 0.29
CA LYS A 4 -2.08 -11.60 -1.13
C LYS A 4 -0.67 -12.08 -1.42
N SER A 5 -0.54 -13.38 -1.73
CA SER A 5 0.71 -13.98 -2.20
C SER A 5 0.83 -13.84 -3.72
N TYR A 6 2.03 -13.53 -4.20
CA TYR A 6 2.33 -13.41 -5.62
C TYR A 6 2.99 -14.67 -6.16
N LYS A 7 2.62 -15.06 -7.39
CA LYS A 7 3.35 -16.11 -8.13
C LYS A 7 4.75 -15.59 -8.49
N PRO A 8 5.83 -16.36 -8.29
CA PRO A 8 7.20 -15.89 -8.52
C PRO A 8 7.55 -15.93 -10.01
N ILE A 9 6.94 -15.05 -10.81
CA ILE A 9 7.28 -14.90 -12.25
C ILE A 9 8.53 -14.02 -12.47
N THR A 10 8.96 -13.29 -11.44
CA THR A 10 10.26 -12.59 -11.39
C THR A 10 10.98 -12.86 -10.06
N PRO A 11 12.33 -12.71 -9.99
CA PRO A 11 13.09 -12.95 -8.75
C PRO A 11 12.61 -12.10 -7.57
N GLY A 12 12.26 -10.83 -7.81
CA GLY A 12 11.79 -9.92 -6.77
C GLY A 12 10.39 -10.21 -6.23
N GLN A 13 9.61 -11.05 -6.92
CA GLN A 13 8.30 -11.49 -6.43
C GLN A 13 8.37 -12.75 -5.56
N ARG A 14 9.52 -13.42 -5.50
CA ARG A 14 9.71 -14.61 -4.66
C ARG A 14 9.63 -14.19 -3.19
N GLY A 15 8.67 -14.76 -2.46
CA GLY A 15 8.42 -14.41 -1.06
C GLY A 15 7.64 -13.10 -0.86
N LEU A 16 7.18 -12.45 -1.94
CA LEU A 16 6.39 -11.23 -1.84
C LEU A 16 4.98 -11.55 -1.34
N ILE A 17 4.66 -11.03 -0.16
CA ILE A 17 3.33 -11.06 0.43
C ILE A 17 2.91 -9.61 0.67
N LEU A 18 1.78 -9.21 0.10
CA LEU A 18 1.18 -7.90 0.34
C LEU A 18 -0.14 -8.03 1.08
N VAL A 19 -0.60 -6.91 1.64
CA VAL A 19 -1.92 -6.82 2.25
C VAL A 19 -2.95 -6.55 1.15
N ASP A 20 -4.07 -7.29 1.16
CA ASP A 20 -5.20 -7.00 0.27
C ASP A 20 -5.93 -5.72 0.71
N ARG A 21 -6.12 -4.80 -0.24
CA ARG A 21 -6.73 -3.48 -0.07
C ARG A 21 -7.98 -3.31 -0.93
N SER A 22 -8.58 -4.41 -1.38
CA SER A 22 -9.78 -4.44 -2.23
C SER A 22 -10.97 -3.63 -1.70
N HIS A 23 -11.13 -3.55 -0.38
CA HIS A 23 -12.20 -2.79 0.29
C HIS A 23 -11.87 -1.30 0.52
N LEU A 24 -10.68 -0.82 0.16
CA LEU A 24 -10.29 0.56 0.39
C LEU A 24 -10.86 1.49 -0.69
N HIS A 25 -11.24 2.70 -0.30
CA HIS A 25 -11.67 3.73 -1.23
C HIS A 25 -10.56 4.05 -2.26
N LYS A 26 -10.93 4.19 -3.54
CA LYS A 26 -9.99 4.39 -4.64
C LYS A 26 -9.65 5.86 -4.93
N GLY A 27 -10.46 6.80 -4.43
CA GLY A 27 -10.24 8.23 -4.60
C GLY A 27 -9.25 8.81 -3.58
N GLY A 28 -8.94 10.10 -3.72
CA GLY A 28 -8.07 10.83 -2.80
C GLY A 28 -8.68 11.01 -1.40
N PRO A 29 -7.85 11.38 -0.41
CA PRO A 29 -8.31 11.68 0.94
C PRO A 29 -9.10 12.99 0.99
N VAL A 30 -9.92 13.16 2.03
CA VAL A 30 -10.75 14.35 2.23
C VAL A 30 -9.87 15.56 2.55
N LYS A 31 -9.78 16.53 1.64
CA LYS A 31 -8.86 17.68 1.75
C LYS A 31 -8.99 18.48 3.04
N ALA A 32 -10.22 18.62 3.55
CA ALA A 32 -10.47 19.35 4.81
C ALA A 32 -9.92 18.64 6.05
N LEU A 33 -9.62 17.34 5.95
CA LEU A 33 -9.15 16.49 7.04
C LEU A 33 -7.68 16.06 6.85
N THR A 34 -6.97 16.66 5.88
CA THR A 34 -5.57 16.34 5.59
C THR A 34 -4.66 17.53 5.81
N GLU A 35 -3.47 17.28 6.32
CA GLU A 35 -2.39 18.26 6.45
C GLU A 35 -1.12 17.80 5.72
N GLY A 36 -0.22 18.73 5.43
CA GLY A 36 1.07 18.44 4.81
C GLY A 36 2.07 17.95 5.84
N LEU A 37 2.69 16.79 5.59
CA LEU A 37 3.75 16.24 6.45
C LEU A 37 5.12 16.42 5.80
N THR A 38 6.02 17.17 6.46
CA THR A 38 7.43 17.25 6.08
C THR A 38 8.22 16.12 6.72
N LYS A 39 9.04 15.43 5.93
CA LYS A 39 9.91 14.35 6.44
C LYS A 39 11.20 14.97 6.99
N THR A 40 11.60 14.57 8.19
CA THR A 40 12.82 15.08 8.85
C THR A 40 14.11 14.39 8.43
N GLY A 41 14.04 13.39 7.54
CA GLY A 41 15.23 12.81 6.91
C GLY A 41 16.06 11.87 7.78
N GLY A 42 15.72 11.69 9.06
CA GLY A 42 16.56 10.93 10.00
C GLY A 42 17.75 11.76 10.45
#